data_AF-A0AAT9HPM3-F1
#
_entry.id   AF-A0AAT9HPM3-F1
#
_cell.length_a   1.000
_cell.length_b   1.000
_cell.length_c   1.000
_cell.angle_alpha   90.00
_cell.angle_beta   90.00
_cell.angle_gamma   90.00
#
_symmetry.space_group_name_H-M   'P 1'
#
loop_
_entity.id
_entity.type
_entity.pdbx_description
1 polymer ?
#
loop_
_entity_poly.entity_id
_entity_poly.type
_entity_poly.pdbx_seq_one_letter_code
_entity_poly.pdbx_strand_id
1 'polypeptide(L)'
;MDETAVTLRRAAQEERHTAEQKSIGAAESKAAQSGGVDPVLVAATLRELLAGRDGIVVDETITHSRIVRRHLRTTAPDSYFYVQGGLGQGIAVALGVKLAARERPVVLTIGDGAFTYNPVIPSYDAARAYELPVLIVVFNNRVYKSMNLNHRRFYPDGAAAGTGSGSAPTCTGCPGSRPSPNRSGCTPRPSTPPTPSRPPWSAR
;
A
#
# COMPACT_ATOMS: atom_id res chain seq x y z
N MET A 1 -45.46 -7.53 -6.63
CA MET A 1 -44.31 -7.48 -5.71
C MET A 1 -44.85 -7.26 -4.31
N ASP A 2 -44.25 -7.87 -3.29
CA ASP A 2 -44.66 -7.65 -1.88
C ASP A 2 -44.10 -6.31 -1.37
N GLU A 3 -44.95 -5.28 -1.32
CA GLU A 3 -44.60 -3.92 -0.91
C GLU A 3 -44.18 -3.83 0.57
N THR A 4 -44.77 -4.66 1.43
CA THR A 4 -44.43 -4.73 2.85
C THR A 4 -43.02 -5.26 3.03
N ALA A 5 -42.68 -6.35 2.32
CA ALA A 5 -41.34 -6.90 2.34
C ALA A 5 -40.29 -5.93 1.75
N VAL A 6 -40.64 -5.13 0.74
CA VAL A 6 -39.75 -4.09 0.19
C VAL A 6 -39.51 -2.98 1.21
N THR A 7 -40.56 -2.50 1.87
CA THR A 7 -40.48 -1.41 2.86
C THR A 7 -39.64 -1.80 4.07
N LEU A 8 -39.84 -3.01 4.61
CA LEU A 8 -39.02 -3.54 5.72
C LEU A 8 -37.53 -3.65 5.35
N ARG A 9 -37.24 -4.10 4.12
CA ARG A 9 -35.87 -4.16 3.61
C ARG A 9 -35.26 -2.78 3.48
N ARG A 10 -35.99 -1.78 2.96
CA ARG A 10 -35.50 -0.41 2.86
C ARG A 10 -35.16 0.17 4.23
N ALA A 11 -36.07 0.05 5.21
CA ALA A 11 -35.84 0.54 6.56
C ALA A 11 -34.59 -0.09 7.21
N ALA A 12 -34.43 -1.40 7.08
CA ALA A 12 -33.25 -2.10 7.59
C ALA A 12 -31.95 -1.67 6.89
N GLN A 13 -32.00 -1.35 5.59
CA GLN A 13 -30.83 -0.83 4.86
C GLN A 13 -30.50 0.61 5.25
N GLU A 14 -31.50 1.47 5.46
CA GLU A 14 -31.31 2.84 5.93
C GLU A 14 -30.70 2.88 7.33
N GLU A 15 -31.14 2.01 8.23
CA GLU A 15 -30.57 1.87 9.58
C GLU A 15 -29.10 1.42 9.51
N ARG A 16 -28.80 0.38 8.72
CA ARG A 16 -27.42 -0.11 8.52
C ARG A 16 -26.53 0.96 7.90
N HIS A 17 -27.03 1.66 6.87
CA HIS A 17 -26.30 2.75 6.23
C HIS A 17 -26.01 3.87 7.21
N THR A 18 -27.00 4.29 8.01
CA THR A 18 -26.82 5.35 9.02
C THR A 18 -25.81 4.93 10.09
N ALA A 19 -25.90 3.69 10.58
CA ALA A 19 -24.95 3.14 11.53
C ALA A 19 -23.52 3.07 10.95
N GLU A 20 -23.39 2.69 9.68
CA GLU A 20 -22.11 2.66 8.98
C GLU A 20 -21.51 4.07 8.81
N GLN A 21 -22.31 5.06 8.38
CA GLN A 21 -21.85 6.45 8.27
C GLN A 21 -21.36 6.99 9.63
N LYS A 22 -22.09 6.69 10.71
CA LYS A 22 -21.67 7.06 12.07
C LYS A 22 -20.37 6.37 12.48
N SER A 23 -20.21 5.08 12.17
CA SER A 23 -18.96 4.33 12.43
C SER A 23 -17.77 4.91 11.66
N ILE A 24 -17.98 5.30 10.39
CA ILE A 24 -16.95 5.93 9.56
C ILE A 24 -16.53 7.26 10.16
N GLY A 25 -17.50 8.14 10.48
CA GLY A 25 -17.20 9.44 11.09
C GLY A 25 -16.46 9.32 12.42
N ALA A 26 -16.85 8.37 13.28
CA ALA A 26 -16.16 8.12 14.54
C ALA A 26 -14.70 7.64 14.33
N ALA A 27 -14.46 6.79 13.33
CA ALA A 27 -13.10 6.34 12.99
C ALA A 27 -12.24 7.49 12.46
N GLU A 28 -12.79 8.37 11.63
CA GLU A 28 -12.10 9.55 11.11
C GLU A 28 -11.74 10.54 12.23
N SER A 29 -12.69 10.84 13.14
CA SER A 29 -12.43 11.70 14.31
C SER A 29 -11.33 11.12 15.22
N LYS A 30 -11.31 9.81 15.41
CA LYS A 30 -10.25 9.14 16.16
C LYS A 30 -8.90 9.22 15.45
N ALA A 31 -8.88 8.99 14.13
CA ALA A 31 -7.67 9.05 13.33
C ALA A 31 -7.05 10.46 13.29
N ALA A 32 -7.87 11.50 13.30
CA ALA A 32 -7.44 12.89 13.37
C ALA A 32 -6.69 13.25 14.68
N GLN A 33 -6.89 12.48 15.75
CA GLN A 33 -6.22 12.64 17.04
C GLN A 33 -4.95 11.78 17.16
N SER A 34 -4.58 11.04 16.11
CA SER A 34 -3.38 10.22 16.10
C SER A 34 -2.12 11.07 16.13
N GLY A 35 -1.12 10.65 16.92
CA GLY A 35 0.21 11.29 16.93
C GLY A 35 1.05 11.02 15.68
N GLY A 36 0.53 10.27 14.70
CA GLY A 36 1.19 9.97 13.44
C GLY A 36 0.21 9.87 12.28
N VAL A 37 0.74 9.58 11.08
CA VAL A 37 -0.07 9.49 9.85
C VAL A 37 -0.91 8.22 9.87
N ASP A 38 -2.17 8.35 10.26
CA ASP A 38 -3.14 7.25 10.26
C ASP A 38 -3.70 7.01 8.84
N PRO A 39 -3.77 5.77 8.34
CA PRO A 39 -4.29 5.47 7.00
C PRO A 39 -5.75 5.88 6.79
N VAL A 40 -6.58 5.88 7.85
CA VAL A 40 -7.96 6.40 7.80
C VAL A 40 -7.93 7.89 7.49
N LEU A 41 -7.08 8.64 8.19
CA LEU A 41 -6.95 10.08 7.99
C LEU A 41 -6.46 10.39 6.58
N VAL A 42 -5.46 9.66 6.07
CA VAL A 42 -4.98 9.82 4.68
C VAL A 42 -6.12 9.63 3.66
N ALA A 43 -6.93 8.59 3.81
CA ALA A 43 -8.04 8.34 2.89
C ALA A 43 -9.14 9.42 2.99
N ALA A 44 -9.44 9.90 4.19
CA ALA A 44 -10.38 11.00 4.40
C ALA A 44 -9.87 12.33 3.80
N THR A 45 -8.59 12.65 4.01
CA THR A 45 -7.96 13.83 3.41
C THR A 45 -7.91 13.74 1.88
N LEU A 46 -7.62 12.56 1.31
CA LEU A 46 -7.69 12.37 -0.14
C LEU A 46 -9.10 12.59 -0.68
N ARG A 47 -10.14 12.10 0.01
CA ARG A 47 -11.55 12.37 -0.35
C ARG A 47 -11.82 13.86 -0.41
N GLU A 48 -11.40 14.61 0.60
CA GLU A 48 -11.60 16.07 0.68
C GLU A 48 -10.85 16.81 -0.42
N LEU A 49 -9.59 16.45 -0.68
CA LEU A 49 -8.78 17.08 -1.72
C LEU A 49 -9.29 16.81 -3.14
N LEU A 50 -9.95 15.66 -3.36
CA LEU A 50 -10.53 15.28 -4.64
C LEU A 50 -12.00 15.71 -4.80
N ALA A 51 -12.63 16.23 -3.73
CA ALA A 51 -14.02 16.68 -3.77
C ALA A 51 -14.22 17.78 -4.83
N GLY A 52 -15.21 17.60 -5.70
CA GLY A 52 -15.51 18.54 -6.79
C GLY A 52 -14.53 18.50 -7.97
N ARG A 53 -13.51 17.65 -7.94
CA ARG A 53 -12.48 17.56 -8.99
C ARG A 53 -12.59 16.31 -9.88
N ASP A 54 -13.62 15.50 -9.66
CA ASP A 54 -13.83 14.21 -10.33
C ASP A 54 -12.55 13.34 -10.38
N GLY A 55 -11.89 13.21 -9.22
CA GLY A 55 -10.63 12.49 -9.11
C GLY A 55 -10.75 10.98 -9.19
N ILE A 56 -9.67 10.35 -9.65
CA ILE A 56 -9.55 8.89 -9.75
C ILE A 56 -8.49 8.42 -8.77
N VAL A 57 -8.81 7.41 -7.98
CA VAL A 57 -7.85 6.72 -7.11
C VAL A 57 -7.58 5.31 -7.63
N VAL A 58 -6.30 5.01 -7.87
CA VAL A 58 -5.80 3.66 -8.12
C VAL A 58 -5.20 3.15 -6.81
N ASP A 59 -5.57 1.96 -6.36
CA ASP A 59 -5.16 1.41 -5.07
C ASP A 59 -4.42 0.08 -5.20
N GLU A 60 -3.18 0.06 -4.71
CA GLU A 60 -2.31 -1.10 -4.52
C GLU A 60 -1.83 -1.19 -3.04
N THR A 61 -2.67 -0.75 -2.09
CA THR A 61 -2.39 -0.88 -0.65
C THR A 61 -2.89 -2.21 -0.10
N ILE A 62 -2.20 -3.32 -0.37
CA ILE A 62 -2.65 -4.69 0.02
C ILE A 62 -3.17 -4.80 1.46
N THR A 63 -2.52 -4.14 2.42
CA THR A 63 -2.93 -4.17 3.84
C THR A 63 -4.02 -3.14 4.17
N HIS A 64 -4.05 -2.00 3.48
CA HIS A 64 -4.90 -0.86 3.80
C HIS A 64 -6.07 -0.68 2.82
N SER A 65 -6.22 -1.52 1.81
CA SER A 65 -7.19 -1.34 0.72
C SER A 65 -8.64 -1.23 1.19
N ARG A 66 -9.02 -2.03 2.19
CA ARG A 66 -10.34 -1.93 2.83
C ARG A 66 -10.54 -0.59 3.52
N ILE A 67 -9.50 -0.05 4.15
CA ILE A 67 -9.53 1.26 4.82
C ILE A 67 -9.66 2.35 3.75
N VAL A 68 -8.78 2.34 2.75
CA VAL A 68 -8.80 3.30 1.64
C VAL A 68 -10.17 3.31 0.97
N ARG A 69 -10.69 2.15 0.54
CA ARG A 69 -12.00 2.05 -0.11
C ARG A 69 -13.13 2.58 0.77
N ARG A 70 -13.12 2.28 2.07
CA ARG A 70 -14.19 2.65 3.00
C ARG A 70 -14.23 4.15 3.27
N HIS A 71 -13.08 4.81 3.38
CA HIS A 71 -13.01 6.22 3.76
C HIS A 71 -12.95 7.19 2.58
N LEU A 72 -12.47 6.73 1.42
CA LEU A 72 -12.40 7.54 0.20
C LEU A 72 -13.79 7.89 -0.35
N ARG A 73 -14.77 6.98 -0.22
CA ARG A 73 -16.20 7.20 -0.53
C ARG A 73 -16.45 7.87 -1.90
N THR A 74 -15.73 7.43 -2.92
CA THR A 74 -15.92 7.95 -4.30
C THR A 74 -17.34 7.69 -4.79
N THR A 75 -18.00 8.73 -5.31
CA THR A 75 -19.39 8.64 -5.81
C THR A 75 -19.49 8.68 -7.33
N ALA A 76 -18.49 9.22 -8.02
CA ALA A 76 -18.46 9.26 -9.47
C ALA A 76 -18.06 7.90 -10.08
N PRO A 77 -18.53 7.60 -11.31
CA PRO A 77 -18.11 6.41 -12.04
C PRO A 77 -16.61 6.48 -12.35
N ASP A 78 -15.99 5.30 -12.44
CA ASP A 78 -14.57 5.16 -12.78
C ASP A 78 -13.62 6.00 -11.90
N SER A 79 -14.01 6.25 -10.64
CA SER A 79 -13.24 7.04 -9.69
C SER A 79 -12.39 6.20 -8.73
N TYR A 80 -12.52 4.87 -8.77
CA TYR A 80 -11.75 3.97 -7.92
C TYR A 80 -11.41 2.67 -8.66
N PHE A 81 -10.12 2.36 -8.75
CA PHE A 81 -9.58 1.13 -9.31
C PHE A 81 -8.75 0.42 -8.25
N TYR A 82 -9.08 -0.83 -7.95
CA TYR A 82 -8.25 -1.65 -7.08
C TYR A 82 -7.41 -2.63 -7.91
N VAL A 83 -6.10 -2.60 -7.69
CA VAL A 83 -5.14 -3.44 -8.40
C VAL A 83 -5.12 -4.81 -7.73
N GLN A 84 -5.72 -5.79 -8.41
CA GLN A 84 -5.83 -7.17 -7.95
C GLN A 84 -4.65 -8.02 -8.44
N GLY A 85 -4.27 -9.02 -7.66
CA GLY A 85 -3.30 -10.05 -8.08
C GLY A 85 -1.87 -9.76 -7.61
N GLY A 86 -0.95 -9.63 -8.55
CA GLY A 86 0.49 -9.48 -8.29
C GLY A 86 0.91 -8.06 -7.93
N LEU A 87 1.91 -7.92 -7.06
CA LEU A 87 2.56 -6.64 -6.77
C LEU A 87 3.32 -6.14 -7.99
N GLY A 88 3.42 -4.82 -8.15
CA GLY A 88 4.23 -4.18 -9.19
C GLY A 88 3.43 -3.57 -10.33
N GLN A 89 2.11 -3.49 -10.21
CA GLN A 89 1.22 -3.07 -11.30
C GLN A 89 0.68 -1.64 -11.14
N GLY A 90 0.61 -1.12 -9.93
CA GLY A 90 -0.14 0.10 -9.61
C GLY A 90 0.35 1.35 -10.33
N ILE A 91 1.66 1.53 -10.51
CA ILE A 91 2.19 2.70 -11.22
C ILE A 91 1.82 2.64 -12.70
N ALA A 92 1.97 1.49 -13.35
CA ALA A 92 1.60 1.32 -14.76
C ALA A 92 0.08 1.51 -14.97
N VAL A 93 -0.74 0.97 -14.08
CA VAL A 93 -2.20 1.15 -14.12
C VAL A 93 -2.56 2.62 -13.92
N ALA A 94 -1.95 3.33 -12.96
CA ALA A 94 -2.22 4.74 -12.73
C ALA A 94 -1.82 5.63 -13.92
N LEU A 95 -0.70 5.33 -14.58
CA LEU A 95 -0.31 6.02 -15.81
C LEU A 95 -1.29 5.74 -16.95
N GLY A 96 -1.74 4.50 -17.13
CA GLY A 96 -2.76 4.14 -18.13
C GLY A 96 -4.09 4.85 -17.88
N VAL A 97 -4.54 4.90 -16.62
CA VAL A 97 -5.73 5.65 -16.20
C VAL A 97 -5.56 7.14 -16.48
N LYS A 98 -4.40 7.73 -16.15
CA LYS A 98 -4.13 9.14 -16.43
C LYS A 98 -4.06 9.43 -17.93
N LEU A 99 -3.57 8.49 -18.73
CA LEU A 99 -3.55 8.58 -20.18
C LEU A 99 -4.97 8.55 -20.78
N ALA A 100 -5.86 7.72 -20.23
CA ALA A 100 -7.26 7.63 -20.66
C ALA A 100 -8.11 8.83 -20.17
N ALA A 101 -7.80 9.38 -18.99
CA ALA A 101 -8.52 10.46 -18.35
C ALA A 101 -7.60 11.66 -18.06
N ARG A 102 -7.04 12.27 -19.11
CA ARG A 102 -6.01 13.32 -19.00
C ARG A 102 -6.44 14.53 -18.16
N GLU A 103 -7.71 14.89 -18.19
CA GLU A 103 -8.25 16.03 -17.43
C GLU A 103 -8.50 15.73 -15.94
N ARG A 104 -8.68 14.46 -15.58
CA ARG A 104 -9.00 14.06 -14.20
C ARG A 104 -7.72 13.93 -13.36
N PRO A 105 -7.70 14.40 -12.11
CA PRO A 105 -6.57 14.13 -11.22
C PRO A 105 -6.52 12.64 -10.88
N VAL A 106 -5.34 12.03 -10.98
CA VAL A 106 -5.13 10.62 -10.67
C VAL A 106 -4.18 10.48 -9.48
N VAL A 107 -4.61 9.72 -8.48
CA VAL A 107 -3.85 9.41 -7.27
C VAL A 107 -3.64 7.90 -7.19
N LEU A 108 -2.40 7.47 -7.03
CA LEU A 108 -2.05 6.09 -6.70
C LEU A 108 -1.79 5.97 -5.20
N THR A 109 -2.59 5.18 -4.49
CA THR A 109 -2.26 4.72 -3.13
C THR A 109 -1.53 3.39 -3.21
N ILE A 110 -0.33 3.29 -2.63
CA ILE A 110 0.51 2.09 -2.77
C ILE A 110 1.23 1.78 -1.46
N GLY A 111 1.42 0.50 -1.11
CA GLY A 111 2.25 0.11 0.04
C GLY A 111 3.75 0.29 -0.24
N ASP A 112 4.57 0.53 0.79
CA ASP A 112 6.04 0.55 0.68
C ASP A 112 6.60 -0.71 -0.01
N GLY A 113 6.12 -1.87 0.42
CA GLY A 113 6.50 -3.14 -0.19
C GLY A 113 6.06 -3.26 -1.65
N ALA A 114 4.85 -2.84 -1.99
CA ALA A 114 4.33 -2.89 -3.37
C ALA A 114 5.09 -1.92 -4.30
N PHE A 115 5.47 -0.75 -3.78
CA PHE A 115 6.22 0.25 -4.51
C PHE A 115 7.55 -0.30 -5.03
N THR A 116 8.26 -1.13 -4.24
CA THR A 116 9.51 -1.76 -4.67
C THR A 116 9.36 -2.81 -5.78
N TYR A 117 8.15 -3.35 -6.01
CA TYR A 117 7.91 -4.28 -7.13
C TYR A 117 7.57 -3.54 -8.44
N ASN A 118 7.21 -2.26 -8.35
CA ASN A 118 6.84 -1.49 -9.54
C ASN A 118 8.09 -1.05 -10.32
N PRO A 119 8.01 -0.90 -11.64
CA PRO A 119 9.12 -0.40 -12.46
C PRO A 119 9.26 1.12 -12.33
N VAL A 120 9.67 1.60 -11.14
CA VAL A 120 9.60 3.02 -10.74
C VAL A 120 10.32 3.96 -11.71
N ILE A 121 11.59 3.66 -12.04
CA ILE A 121 12.41 4.52 -12.89
C ILE A 121 11.80 4.69 -14.30
N PRO A 122 11.54 3.62 -15.08
CA PRO A 122 10.94 3.77 -16.39
C PRO A 122 9.51 4.32 -16.32
N SER A 123 8.76 4.08 -15.23
CA SER A 123 7.45 4.71 -15.06
C SER A 123 7.54 6.23 -14.88
N TYR A 124 8.53 6.76 -14.14
CA TYR A 124 8.73 8.21 -14.04
C TYR A 124 9.20 8.84 -15.34
N ASP A 125 10.04 8.13 -16.10
CA ASP A 125 10.42 8.56 -17.44
C ASP A 125 9.20 8.65 -18.36
N ALA A 126 8.35 7.62 -18.37
CA ALA A 126 7.09 7.62 -19.13
C ALA A 126 6.14 8.73 -18.65
N ALA A 127 5.98 8.93 -17.33
CA ALA A 127 5.14 9.98 -16.78
C ALA A 127 5.57 11.37 -17.27
N ARG A 128 6.88 11.61 -17.33
CA ARG A 128 7.46 12.85 -17.86
C ARG A 128 7.28 12.95 -19.37
N ALA A 129 7.63 11.90 -20.12
CA ALA A 129 7.62 11.90 -21.58
C ALA A 129 6.22 12.12 -22.18
N TYR A 130 5.18 11.60 -21.51
CA TYR A 130 3.78 11.69 -21.96
C TYR A 130 2.94 12.74 -21.22
N GLU A 131 3.59 13.54 -20.35
CA GLU A 131 2.96 14.57 -19.52
C GLU A 131 1.77 14.03 -18.72
N LEU A 132 2.00 12.95 -17.97
CA LEU A 132 0.99 12.25 -17.18
C LEU A 132 1.21 12.52 -15.69
N PRO A 133 0.73 13.66 -15.15
CA PRO A 133 0.88 13.95 -13.73
C PRO A 133 0.02 13.00 -12.90
N VAL A 134 0.68 12.16 -12.11
CA VAL A 134 0.07 11.22 -11.17
C VAL A 134 0.64 11.49 -9.78
N LEU A 135 -0.23 11.63 -8.77
CA LEU A 135 0.20 11.71 -7.37
C LEU A 135 0.37 10.30 -6.82
N ILE A 136 1.55 9.96 -6.29
CA ILE A 136 1.79 8.66 -5.64
C ILE A 136 1.89 8.86 -4.13
N VAL A 137 1.02 8.17 -3.39
CA VAL A 137 0.97 8.18 -1.91
C VAL A 137 1.42 6.81 -1.40
N VAL A 138 2.60 6.78 -0.79
CA VAL A 138 3.21 5.54 -0.27
C VAL A 138 2.85 5.33 1.20
N PHE A 139 2.11 4.26 1.48
CA PHE A 139 1.76 3.81 2.82
C PHE A 139 2.92 3.00 3.40
N ASN A 140 3.83 3.72 4.05
CA ASN A 140 5.06 3.14 4.59
C ASN A 140 4.88 2.69 6.04
N ASN A 141 4.66 1.39 6.23
CA ASN A 141 4.65 0.77 7.55
C ASN A 141 5.95 0.02 7.87
N ARG A 142 6.92 -0.02 6.94
CA ARG A 142 8.24 -0.67 7.04
C ARG A 142 8.17 -2.20 7.14
N VAL A 143 7.06 -2.81 6.72
CA VAL A 143 6.83 -4.26 6.84
C VAL A 143 5.93 -4.77 5.72
N TYR A 144 6.25 -5.94 5.18
CA TYR A 144 5.29 -6.73 4.40
C TYR A 144 4.17 -7.31 5.30
N LYS A 145 3.31 -6.43 5.84
CA LYS A 145 2.33 -6.75 6.90
C LYS A 145 1.32 -7.80 6.47
N SER A 146 0.86 -7.76 5.22
CA SER A 146 -0.05 -8.79 4.67
C SER A 146 0.60 -10.18 4.67
N MET A 147 1.86 -10.29 4.25
CA MET A 147 2.59 -11.56 4.25
C MET A 147 2.78 -12.09 5.67
N ASN A 148 3.15 -11.23 6.62
CA ASN A 148 3.32 -11.62 8.03
C ASN A 148 2.00 -12.10 8.66
N LEU A 149 0.90 -11.40 8.39
CA LEU A 149 -0.41 -11.77 8.90
C LEU A 149 -0.84 -13.15 8.36
N ASN A 150 -0.66 -13.38 7.06
CA ASN A 150 -1.00 -14.66 6.44
C ASN A 150 -0.11 -15.80 6.92
N HIS A 151 1.21 -15.60 7.03
CA HIS A 151 2.12 -16.62 7.55
C HIS A 151 1.74 -17.03 8.97
N ARG A 152 1.48 -16.08 9.87
CA ARG A 152 1.05 -16.38 11.24
C ARG A 152 -0.32 -17.05 11.31
N ARG A 153 -1.21 -16.73 10.38
CA ARG A 153 -2.56 -17.31 10.32
C ARG A 153 -2.54 -18.78 9.90
N PHE A 154 -1.70 -19.16 8.93
CA PHE A 154 -1.66 -20.51 8.39
C PHE A 154 -0.55 -21.39 9.01
N TYR A 155 0.54 -20.77 9.45
CA TYR A 155 1.73 -21.45 9.99
C TYR A 155 2.17 -20.78 11.30
N PRO A 156 1.38 -20.87 12.38
CA PRO A 156 1.69 -20.22 13.65
C PRO A 156 3.03 -20.67 14.24
N ASP A 157 3.40 -21.94 14.04
CA ASP A 157 4.66 -22.54 14.51
C ASP A 157 5.71 -22.69 13.39
N GLY A 158 5.52 -22.02 12.25
CA GLY A 158 6.44 -22.10 11.12
C GLY A 158 7.80 -21.44 11.42
N ALA A 159 8.82 -21.78 10.63
CA ALA A 159 10.18 -21.23 10.80
C ALA A 159 10.23 -19.68 10.81
N ALA A 160 9.30 -19.04 10.08
CA ALA A 160 9.16 -17.58 10.08
C ALA A 160 8.65 -17.00 11.43
N ALA A 161 7.93 -17.77 12.25
CA ALA A 161 7.39 -17.32 13.53
C ALA A 161 8.50 -17.00 14.54
N GLY A 162 9.60 -17.77 14.53
CA GLY A 162 10.72 -17.61 15.46
C GLY A 162 11.75 -16.54 15.08
N THR A 163 11.73 -16.02 13.85
CA THR A 163 12.81 -15.15 13.35
C THR A 163 12.57 -13.65 13.56
N GLY A 164 11.36 -13.24 13.92
CA GLY A 164 11.01 -11.81 14.08
C GLY A 164 11.13 -10.99 12.79
N SER A 165 11.38 -11.64 11.64
CA SER A 165 11.60 -11.03 10.33
C SER A 165 10.29 -10.56 9.71
N GLY A 166 9.72 -9.52 10.30
CA GLY A 166 8.62 -8.78 9.69
C GLY A 166 9.07 -7.56 8.90
N SER A 167 10.28 -7.04 9.14
CA SER A 167 10.73 -5.79 8.51
C SER A 167 10.92 -5.97 7.00
N ALA A 168 10.30 -5.08 6.22
CA ALA A 168 10.66 -4.89 4.82
C ALA A 168 12.17 -4.61 4.72
N PRO A 169 12.83 -4.93 3.60
CA PRO A 169 14.20 -4.50 3.38
C PRO A 169 14.19 -2.97 3.39
N THR A 170 14.53 -2.40 4.54
CA THR A 170 14.85 -0.97 4.65
C THR A 170 15.93 -0.73 3.61
N CYS A 171 15.81 0.34 2.80
CA CYS A 171 16.86 0.77 1.89
C CYS A 171 18.09 1.21 2.70
N THR A 172 18.79 0.25 3.30
CA THR A 172 19.99 0.41 4.13
C THR A 172 21.23 0.45 3.23
N GLY A 173 21.09 1.11 2.07
CA GLY A 173 22.15 1.31 1.10
C GLY A 173 22.86 2.67 1.26
N CYS A 174 22.40 3.54 2.15
CA CYS A 174 23.12 4.76 2.49
C CYS A 174 24.15 4.46 3.59
N PRO A 175 25.47 4.53 3.30
CA PRO A 175 26.48 4.39 4.33
C PRO A 175 26.44 5.65 5.22
N GLY A 176 25.77 5.58 6.37
CA GLY A 176 25.73 6.71 7.30
C GLY A 176 24.88 6.57 8.56
N SER A 177 23.83 5.76 8.57
CA SER A 177 22.97 5.63 9.77
C SER A 177 23.21 4.31 10.50
N ARG A 178 24.15 4.29 11.46
CA ARG A 178 24.27 3.19 12.43
C ARG A 178 23.32 3.43 13.60
N PRO A 179 22.46 2.45 13.97
CA PRO A 179 21.93 2.35 15.33
C PRO A 179 22.95 1.63 16.23
N SER A 180 23.17 2.16 17.43
CA SER A 180 24.13 1.68 18.45
C SER A 180 23.98 0.19 18.81
N PRO A 181 25.08 -0.56 19.04
CA PRO A 181 25.02 -1.98 19.35
C PRO A 181 25.02 -2.20 20.86
N ASN A 182 23.86 -2.54 21.43
CA ASN A 182 23.84 -3.38 22.62
C ASN A 182 23.00 -4.64 22.35
N ARG A 183 23.67 -5.66 21.80
CA ARG A 183 23.21 -7.05 21.81
C ARG A 183 24.40 -7.96 22.06
N SER A 184 24.61 -8.27 23.34
CA SER A 184 25.34 -9.44 23.78
C SER A 184 24.64 -10.69 23.23
N GLY A 185 25.28 -11.43 22.31
CA GLY A 185 24.75 -12.73 21.88
C GLY A 185 24.98 -13.16 20.42
N CYS A 186 25.99 -12.63 19.72
CA CYS A 186 26.44 -13.24 18.46
C CYS A 186 27.77 -13.97 18.68
N THR A 187 27.73 -15.30 18.70
CA THR A 187 28.94 -16.12 18.57
C THR A 187 29.48 -16.00 17.14
N PRO A 188 30.82 -15.89 16.94
CA PRO A 188 31.38 -15.80 15.59
C PRO A 188 31.20 -17.13 14.84
N ARG A 189 30.75 -17.05 13.60
CA ARG A 189 30.74 -18.16 12.65
C ARG A 189 32.20 -18.55 12.32
N PRO A 190 32.58 -19.83 12.31
CA PRO A 190 33.96 -20.22 11.98
C PRO A 190 34.32 -19.82 10.55
N SER A 191 35.50 -19.24 10.38
CA SER A 191 36.06 -18.77 9.12
C SER A 191 36.25 -19.94 8.15
N THR A 192 35.67 -19.82 6.95
CA THR A 192 35.91 -20.74 5.83
C THR A 192 37.33 -20.47 5.29
N PRO A 193 38.16 -21.50 5.01
CA PRO A 193 39.50 -21.28 4.46
C PRO A 193 39.44 -20.69 3.04
N PRO A 194 40.43 -19.87 2.65
CA PRO A 194 40.45 -19.20 1.36
C PRO A 194 40.58 -20.21 0.21
N THR A 195 39.73 -20.05 -0.81
CA THR A 195 39.79 -20.81 -2.07
C THR A 195 41.00 -20.33 -2.90
N PRO A 196 41.80 -21.22 -3.51
CA PRO A 196 42.93 -20.79 -4.35
C PRO A 196 42.45 -20.06 -5.60
N SER A 197 43.12 -18.95 -5.93
CA SER A 197 42.83 -18.08 -7.07
C SER A 197 43.01 -18.82 -8.40
N ARG A 198 41.97 -18.82 -9.26
CA ARG A 198 42.07 -19.24 -10.67
C ARG A 198 42.71 -18.12 -11.51
N PRO A 199 43.56 -18.46 -12.51
CA PRO A 199 44.15 -17.48 -13.42
C PRO A 199 43.11 -16.91 -14.42
N PRO A 200 43.35 -15.71 -14.97
CA PRO A 200 42.40 -15.04 -15.85
C PRO A 200 42.24 -15.77 -17.19
N TRP A 201 40.98 -15.93 -17.60
CA TRP A 201 40.58 -16.50 -18.88
C TRP A 201 40.92 -15.53 -20.03
N SER A 202 41.57 -16.05 -21.07
CA SER A 202 41.80 -15.34 -22.33
C SER A 202 40.51 -15.27 -23.14
N ALA A 203 40.10 -14.07 -23.53
CA ALA A 203 39.03 -13.84 -24.49
C ALA A 203 39.45 -14.33 -25.90
N ARG A 204 38.55 -15.05 -26.55
CA ARG A 204 38.40 -15.13 -28.01
C ARG A 204 36.94 -14.88 -28.33
#